data_AF-A0A5N9CA67-F1
#
_entry.id   AF-A0A5N9CA67-F1
#
_cell.length_a   1.000
_cell.length_b   1.000
_cell.length_c   1.000
_cell.angle_alpha   90.00
_cell.angle_beta   90.00
_cell.angle_gamma   90.00
#
_symmetry.space_group_name_H-M   'P 1'
#
loop_
_entity.id
_entity.type
_entity.pdbx_description
1 polymer ?
#
loop_
_entity_poly.entity_id
_entity_poly.type
_entity_poly.pdbx_seq_one_letter_code
_entity_poly.pdbx_strand_id
1 'polypeptide(L)'
;MPSSKIWDTEKELDSTFTLQMTNNTFHLILNSRGGAGEKSRNADYTYGLELLLHRMLENTLLIQEIAVERAQKETRPLAERQLLKQYTRPINIAHFHDVKELRSKIAKDMTEIKENPESKGGNPTKRLLIVLQNTDHHLDELFSIFKG
;
A
#
# COMPACT_ATOMS: atom_id res chain seq x y z
N MET A 1 -2.71 -9.44 -13.16
CA MET A 1 -2.33 -8.16 -13.80
C MET A 1 -0.84 -7.92 -13.62
N PRO A 2 -0.11 -7.44 -14.64
CA PRO A 2 1.28 -7.03 -14.48
C PRO A 2 1.40 -5.84 -13.53
N SER A 3 2.58 -5.65 -12.93
CA SER A 3 2.84 -4.45 -12.13
C SER A 3 3.00 -3.22 -13.02
N SER A 4 2.63 -2.07 -12.48
CA SER A 4 2.64 -0.77 -13.16
C SER A 4 3.48 0.23 -12.38
N LYS A 5 4.09 1.18 -13.11
CA LYS A 5 4.88 2.27 -12.54
C LYS A 5 3.96 3.35 -11.95
N ILE A 6 4.47 4.05 -10.95
CA ILE A 6 3.84 5.24 -10.38
C ILE A 6 4.52 6.46 -11.00
N TRP A 7 3.73 7.38 -11.54
CA TRP A 7 4.20 8.64 -12.11
C TRP A 7 3.86 9.78 -11.17
N ASP A 8 4.80 10.67 -10.89
CA ASP A 8 4.54 11.98 -10.29
C ASP A 8 4.67 13.03 -11.39
N THR A 9 3.55 13.43 -11.98
CA THR A 9 3.50 14.26 -13.19
C THR A 9 4.34 13.64 -14.31
N GLU A 10 5.51 14.19 -14.62
CA GLU A 10 6.42 13.71 -15.66
C GLU A 10 7.52 12.75 -15.13
N LYS A 11 7.60 12.55 -13.81
CA LYS A 11 8.63 11.73 -13.19
C LYS A 11 8.13 10.31 -12.90
N GLU A 12 8.69 9.32 -13.58
CA GLU A 12 8.52 7.92 -13.19
C GLU A 12 9.26 7.66 -11.86
N LEU A 13 8.56 7.12 -10.86
CA LEU A 13 9.17 6.67 -9.61
C LEU A 13 9.71 5.25 -9.78
N ASP A 14 10.85 4.95 -9.16
CA ASP A 14 11.26 3.57 -8.88
C ASP A 14 10.38 3.01 -7.77
N SER A 15 9.10 2.78 -8.10
CA SER A 15 8.10 2.15 -7.25
C SER A 15 6.99 1.62 -8.14
N THR A 16 6.51 0.42 -7.84
CA THR A 16 5.55 -0.29 -8.68
C THR A 16 4.36 -0.77 -7.86
N PHE A 17 3.18 -0.68 -8.45
CA PHE A 17 1.95 -1.21 -7.86
C PHE A 17 1.31 -2.25 -8.77
N THR A 18 0.28 -2.93 -8.29
CA THR A 18 -0.59 -3.78 -9.08
C THR A 18 -2.02 -3.53 -8.61
N LEU A 19 -2.92 -3.26 -9.53
CA LEU A 19 -4.34 -3.09 -9.23
C LEU A 19 -5.12 -4.29 -9.78
N GLN A 20 -5.97 -4.88 -8.96
CA GLN A 20 -6.80 -6.02 -9.33
C GLN A 20 -8.20 -5.86 -8.74
N MET A 21 -9.20 -6.41 -9.44
CA MET A 21 -10.54 -6.55 -8.88
C MET A 21 -10.73 -7.99 -8.43
N THR A 22 -11.15 -8.20 -7.19
CA THR A 22 -11.45 -9.52 -6.64
C THR A 22 -12.74 -9.42 -5.82
N ASN A 23 -13.72 -10.28 -6.10
CA ASN A 23 -15.01 -10.31 -5.40
C ASN A 23 -15.65 -8.92 -5.24
N ASN A 24 -15.64 -8.11 -6.30
CA ASN A 24 -16.19 -6.76 -6.33
C ASN A 24 -15.51 -5.75 -5.38
N THR A 25 -14.25 -5.99 -5.04
CA THR A 25 -13.39 -5.06 -4.29
C THR A 25 -12.10 -4.81 -5.06
N PHE A 26 -11.55 -3.61 -4.93
CA PHE A 26 -10.29 -3.24 -5.58
C PHE A 26 -9.12 -3.47 -4.63
N HIS A 27 -8.16 -4.25 -5.11
CA HIS A 27 -6.95 -4.64 -4.39
C HIS A 27 -5.79 -3.88 -5.02
N LEU A 28 -5.36 -2.82 -4.35
CA LEU A 28 -4.15 -2.09 -4.69
C LEU A 28 -2.98 -2.70 -3.92
N ILE A 29 -2.00 -3.22 -4.65
CA ILE A 29 -0.82 -3.84 -4.06
C ILE A 29 0.41 -3.03 -4.40
N LEU A 30 1.06 -2.46 -3.40
CA LEU A 30 2.36 -1.80 -3.54
C LEU A 30 3.48 -2.84 -3.36
N ASN A 31 4.36 -2.96 -4.36
CA ASN A 31 5.43 -3.94 -4.34
C ASN A 31 6.53 -3.54 -3.35
N SER A 32 7.06 -4.50 -2.59
CA SER A 32 8.10 -4.25 -1.58
C SER A 32 9.36 -3.61 -2.18
N ARG A 33 10.00 -2.72 -1.42
CA ARG A 33 11.40 -2.35 -1.66
C ARG A 33 12.33 -3.50 -1.26
N GLY A 34 13.44 -3.65 -1.99
CA GLY A 34 14.48 -4.60 -1.62
C GLY A 34 15.73 -4.48 -2.47
N GLY A 35 16.69 -5.36 -2.20
CA GLY A 35 18.00 -5.32 -2.86
C GLY A 35 18.89 -4.18 -2.36
N ALA A 36 20.09 -4.11 -2.92
CA ALA A 36 21.10 -3.08 -2.63
C ALA A 36 21.92 -2.80 -3.90
N GLY A 37 22.45 -1.57 -4.00
CA GLY A 37 23.22 -1.14 -5.17
C GLY A 37 22.43 -1.29 -6.47
N GLU A 38 23.06 -1.84 -7.51
CA GLU A 38 22.46 -2.09 -8.82
C GLU A 38 21.26 -3.05 -8.81
N LYS A 39 21.11 -3.84 -7.75
CA LYS A 39 19.96 -4.75 -7.56
C LYS A 39 18.84 -4.13 -6.73
N SER A 40 18.95 -2.84 -6.39
CA SER A 40 17.88 -2.11 -5.70
C SER A 40 16.62 -2.11 -6.55
N ARG A 41 15.49 -2.36 -5.91
CA ARG A 41 14.16 -2.34 -6.54
C ARG A 41 13.19 -1.56 -5.68
N ASN A 42 12.30 -0.82 -6.32
CA ASN A 42 11.32 0.03 -5.67
C ASN A 42 11.99 1.00 -4.67
N ALA A 43 13.10 1.64 -5.04
CA ALA A 43 13.85 2.56 -4.18
C ALA A 43 13.00 3.73 -3.66
N ASP A 44 12.04 4.19 -4.47
CA ASP A 44 11.09 5.26 -4.15
C ASP A 44 9.84 4.76 -3.42
N TYR A 45 9.82 3.53 -2.87
CA TYR A 45 8.65 2.94 -2.18
C TYR A 45 7.94 3.91 -1.23
N THR A 46 8.70 4.59 -0.36
CA THR A 46 8.12 5.48 0.66
C THR A 46 7.39 6.65 0.02
N TYR A 47 7.96 7.21 -1.05
CA TYR A 47 7.36 8.30 -1.79
C TYR A 47 6.17 7.83 -2.64
N GLY A 48 6.31 6.67 -3.28
CA GLY A 48 5.20 6.03 -4.00
C GLY A 48 4.01 5.74 -3.10
N LEU A 49 4.22 5.25 -1.87
CA LEU A 49 3.15 5.06 -0.90
C LEU A 49 2.49 6.40 -0.53
N GLU A 50 3.27 7.45 -0.27
CA GLU A 50 2.75 8.78 0.05
C GLU A 50 1.86 9.31 -1.08
N LEU A 51 2.33 9.21 -2.33
CA LEU A 51 1.59 9.66 -3.51
C LEU A 51 0.29 8.87 -3.75
N LEU A 52 0.32 7.54 -3.56
CA LEU A 52 -0.89 6.72 -3.65
C LEU A 52 -1.93 7.11 -2.59
N LEU A 53 -1.50 7.41 -1.36
CA LEU A 53 -2.39 7.86 -0.29
C LEU A 53 -2.95 9.27 -0.56
N HIS A 54 -2.15 10.17 -1.15
CA HIS A 54 -2.64 11.48 -1.61
C HIS A 54 -3.73 11.32 -2.67
N ARG A 55 -3.53 10.46 -3.66
CA ARG A 55 -4.53 10.17 -4.70
C ARG A 55 -5.82 9.61 -4.12
N MET A 56 -5.71 8.74 -3.12
CA MET A 56 -6.89 8.23 -2.41
C MET A 56 -7.63 9.36 -1.68
N LEU A 57 -6.91 10.26 -1.02
CA LEU A 57 -7.50 11.42 -0.34
C LEU A 57 -8.23 12.34 -1.33
N GLU A 58 -7.58 12.70 -2.44
CA GLU A 58 -8.13 13.58 -3.48
C GLU A 58 -9.38 13.00 -4.15
N ASN A 59 -9.43 11.68 -4.30
CA ASN A 59 -10.56 10.97 -4.91
C ASN A 59 -11.53 10.40 -3.87
N THR A 60 -11.42 10.81 -2.61
CA THR A 60 -12.32 10.39 -1.50
C THR A 60 -12.43 8.87 -1.32
N LEU A 61 -11.38 8.13 -1.66
CA LEU A 61 -11.35 6.68 -1.58
C LEU A 61 -11.20 6.22 -0.12
N LEU A 62 -11.96 5.19 0.24
CA LEU A 62 -12.00 4.64 1.59
C LEU A 62 -11.28 3.28 1.65
N ILE A 63 -10.47 3.08 2.68
CA ILE A 63 -9.68 1.84 2.86
C ILE A 63 -10.50 0.84 3.68
N GLN A 64 -10.98 -0.22 3.04
CA GLN A 64 -11.67 -1.33 3.71
C GLN A 64 -10.69 -2.19 4.51
N GLU A 65 -9.52 -2.49 3.93
CA GLU A 65 -8.49 -3.31 4.55
C GLU A 65 -7.11 -2.79 4.16
N ILE A 66 -6.15 -2.90 5.09
CA ILE A 66 -4.74 -2.65 4.80
C ILE A 66 -3.91 -3.68 5.56
N ALA A 67 -2.99 -4.34 4.88
CA ALA A 67 -2.25 -5.47 5.43
C ALA A 67 -0.91 -5.69 4.72
N VAL A 68 0.03 -6.28 5.44
CA VAL A 68 1.23 -6.85 4.80
C VAL A 68 0.81 -8.05 3.94
N GLU A 69 1.37 -8.14 2.74
CA GLU A 69 1.20 -9.26 1.82
C GLU A 69 2.59 -9.84 1.47
N ARG A 70 2.67 -11.15 1.19
CA ARG A 70 3.88 -11.79 0.65
C ARG A 70 3.72 -12.10 -0.83
N ALA A 71 4.82 -12.04 -1.57
CA ALA A 71 4.83 -12.34 -3.00
C ALA A 71 4.56 -13.83 -3.30
N GLN A 72 4.93 -14.74 -2.40
CA GLN A 72 4.59 -16.17 -2.44
C GLN A 72 3.54 -16.42 -1.37
N LYS A 73 2.35 -16.91 -1.79
CA LYS A 73 1.13 -17.18 -0.98
C LYS A 73 1.29 -16.91 0.52
N GLU A 74 0.80 -15.74 0.96
CA GLU A 74 0.67 -15.42 2.38
C GLU A 74 -0.34 -16.38 3.03
N THR A 75 0.10 -17.14 4.04
CA THR A 75 -0.74 -18.13 4.74
C THR A 75 -1.19 -17.66 6.11
N ARG A 76 -0.60 -16.57 6.63
CA ARG A 76 -1.00 -16.03 7.93
C ARG A 76 -2.42 -15.47 7.87
N PRO A 77 -3.22 -15.65 8.93
CA PRO A 77 -4.52 -15.01 9.06
C PRO A 77 -4.43 -13.50 8.89
N LEU A 78 -5.47 -12.89 8.31
CA LEU A 78 -5.54 -11.43 8.16
C LEU A 78 -5.24 -10.70 9.48
N ALA A 79 -5.79 -11.18 10.60
CA ALA A 79 -5.59 -10.60 11.92
C ALA A 79 -4.10 -10.47 12.33
N GLU A 80 -3.20 -11.31 11.81
CA GLU A 80 -1.77 -11.24 12.11
C GLU A 80 -1.00 -10.26 11.22
N ARG A 81 -1.54 -9.94 10.05
CA ARG A 81 -0.90 -9.11 9.03
C ARG A 81 -1.57 -7.76 8.79
N GLN A 82 -2.73 -7.53 9.41
CA GLN A 82 -3.51 -6.31 9.31
C GLN A 82 -2.78 -5.13 9.97
N LEU A 83 -2.76 -3.99 9.28
CA LEU A 83 -2.23 -2.71 9.79
C LEU A 83 -3.39 -1.84 10.29
N LEU A 84 -3.08 -0.80 11.05
CA LEU A 84 -4.01 0.21 11.53
C LEU A 84 -5.20 -0.40 12.28
N LYS A 85 -4.96 -1.44 13.09
CA LYS A 85 -6.01 -2.22 13.78
C LYS A 85 -6.85 -1.38 14.75
N GLN A 86 -6.28 -0.29 15.25
CA GLN A 86 -6.91 0.66 16.15
C GLN A 86 -7.94 1.58 15.48
N TYR A 87 -8.04 1.57 14.14
CA TYR A 87 -8.97 2.41 13.39
C TYR A 87 -10.20 1.63 12.93
N THR A 88 -11.39 2.21 13.10
CA THR A 88 -12.64 1.65 12.55
C THR A 88 -12.58 1.59 11.03
N ARG A 89 -13.11 0.51 10.44
CA ARG A 89 -13.25 0.34 9.00
C ARG A 89 -14.62 0.83 8.50
N PRO A 90 -14.70 1.36 7.28
CA PRO A 90 -13.58 1.69 6.39
C PRO A 90 -12.79 2.90 6.92
N ILE A 91 -11.47 2.93 6.72
CA ILE A 91 -10.63 4.07 7.11
C ILE A 91 -10.83 5.18 6.08
N ASN A 92 -11.26 6.34 6.57
CA ASN A 92 -11.24 7.58 5.81
C ASN A 92 -9.89 8.29 6.02
N ILE A 93 -9.13 8.52 4.94
CA ILE A 93 -7.83 9.19 4.99
C ILE A 93 -7.96 10.63 5.48
N ALA A 94 -9.11 11.28 5.26
CA ALA A 94 -9.37 12.65 5.73
C ALA A 94 -9.44 12.78 7.26
N HIS A 95 -9.48 11.67 8.02
CA HIS A 95 -9.42 11.71 9.49
C HIS A 95 -8.00 11.89 10.05
N PHE A 96 -6.97 11.80 9.21
CA PHE A 96 -5.58 12.03 9.61
C PHE A 96 -5.21 13.49 9.39
N HIS A 97 -4.26 14.02 10.17
CA HIS A 97 -3.84 15.42 10.04
C HIS A 97 -3.22 15.69 8.67
N ASP A 98 -2.38 14.75 8.21
CA ASP A 98 -1.81 14.74 6.87
C ASP A 98 -1.51 13.31 6.40
N VAL A 99 -1.16 13.17 5.12
CA VAL A 99 -0.82 11.89 4.52
C VAL A 99 0.49 11.32 5.08
N LYS A 100 1.43 12.17 5.52
CA LYS A 100 2.71 11.75 6.10
C LYS A 100 2.52 11.05 7.44
N GLU A 101 1.53 11.48 8.22
CA GLU A 101 1.12 10.88 9.47
C GLU A 101 0.57 9.47 9.24
N LEU A 102 -0.36 9.32 8.28
CA LEU A 102 -0.91 8.03 7.89
C LEU A 102 0.20 7.08 7.40
N ARG A 103 1.05 7.55 6.47
CA ARG A 103 2.21 6.79 5.97
C ARG A 103 3.11 6.31 7.10
N SER A 104 3.41 7.19 8.06
CA SER A 104 4.28 6.86 9.20
C SER A 104 3.66 5.80 10.12
N LYS A 105 2.34 5.85 10.34
CA LYS A 105 1.62 4.82 11.10
C LYS A 105 1.62 3.47 10.38
N ILE A 106 1.36 3.46 9.06
CA ILE A 106 1.46 2.25 8.23
C ILE A 106 2.87 1.66 8.31
N ALA A 107 3.92 2.48 8.15
CA ALA A 107 5.31 2.06 8.23
C ALA A 107 5.65 1.45 9.60
N LYS A 108 5.19 2.08 10.69
CA LYS A 108 5.37 1.57 12.05
C LYS A 108 4.74 0.20 12.22
N ASP A 109 3.46 0.04 11.90
CA ASP A 109 2.75 -1.24 12.01
C ASP A 109 3.41 -2.31 11.13
N MET A 110 3.88 -1.94 9.93
CA MET A 110 4.65 -2.85 9.10
C MET A 110 5.91 -3.35 9.81
N THR A 111 6.66 -2.49 10.52
CA THR A 111 7.86 -2.94 11.25
C THR A 111 7.57 -3.93 12.38
N GLU A 112 6.39 -3.83 13.00
CA GLU A 112 5.96 -4.69 14.10
C GLU A 112 5.58 -6.10 13.61
N ILE A 113 5.10 -6.21 12.37
CA ILE A 113 4.84 -7.51 11.75
C ILE A 113 6.17 -8.13 11.28
N LYS A 114 6.67 -9.07 12.06
CA LYS A 114 7.93 -9.78 11.81
C LYS A 114 7.68 -11.24 11.44
N GLU A 115 8.64 -11.82 10.73
CA GLU A 115 8.69 -13.28 10.54
C GLU A 115 9.22 -13.96 11.79
N ASN A 116 10.28 -13.40 12.39
CA ASN A 116 10.81 -13.78 13.68
C ASN A 116 10.53 -12.66 14.71
N PRO A 117 9.65 -12.87 15.70
CA PRO A 117 9.35 -11.88 16.75
C PRO A 117 10.59 -11.39 17.51
N GLU A 118 11.58 -12.26 17.71
CA GLU A 118 12.81 -11.99 18.46
C GLU A 118 13.83 -11.14 17.69
N SER A 119 13.62 -10.94 16.39
CA SER A 119 14.55 -10.15 15.57
C SER A 119 14.53 -8.66 15.93
N LYS A 120 15.70 -8.03 15.98
CA LYS A 120 15.83 -6.57 16.20
C LYS A 120 15.47 -5.80 14.94
N GLY A 121 14.81 -4.66 15.11
CA GLY A 121 14.33 -3.82 14.00
C GLY A 121 13.13 -4.42 13.26
N GLY A 122 12.84 -3.88 12.08
CA GLY A 122 11.75 -4.33 11.23
C GLY A 122 11.82 -3.68 9.85
N ASN A 123 11.18 -4.31 8.86
CA ASN A 123 11.11 -3.78 7.49
C ASN A 123 9.82 -2.95 7.31
N PRO A 124 9.90 -1.61 7.13
CA PRO A 124 8.74 -0.76 6.90
C PRO A 124 8.31 -0.68 5.43
N THR A 125 9.03 -1.34 4.51
CA THR A 125 8.79 -1.28 3.05
C THR A 125 8.44 -2.66 2.50
N LYS A 126 7.61 -3.41 3.24
CA LYS A 126 7.09 -4.71 2.83
C LYS A 126 6.08 -4.54 1.69
N ARG A 127 5.74 -5.64 1.02
CA ARG A 127 4.65 -5.63 0.05
C ARG A 127 3.35 -5.37 0.81
N LEU A 128 2.57 -4.40 0.35
CA LEU A 128 1.43 -3.84 1.05
C LEU A 128 0.18 -4.03 0.22
N LEU A 129 -0.82 -4.69 0.79
CA LEU A 129 -2.18 -4.78 0.24
C LEU A 129 -3.03 -3.66 0.84
N ILE A 130 -3.74 -2.92 -0.01
CA ILE A 130 -4.77 -1.97 0.33
C ILE A 130 -6.04 -2.38 -0.41
N VAL A 131 -7.06 -2.81 0.31
CA VAL A 131 -8.38 -3.09 -0.25
C VAL A 131 -9.21 -1.83 -0.11
N LEU A 132 -9.70 -1.33 -1.23
CA LEU A 132 -10.59 -0.19 -1.26
C LEU A 132 -12.03 -0.67 -1.05
N GLN A 133 -12.80 0.10 -0.29
CA GLN A 133 -14.25 -0.11 -0.24
C GLN A 133 -14.79 -0.01 -1.67
N ASN A 134 -15.82 -0.79 -1.98
CA ASN A 134 -16.46 -0.72 -3.29
C ASN A 134 -16.85 0.73 -3.59
N THR A 135 -16.41 1.22 -4.74
CA THR A 135 -16.66 2.58 -5.22
C THR A 135 -17.39 2.51 -6.54
N ASP A 136 -18.06 3.58 -6.94
CA ASP A 136 -18.66 3.67 -8.27
C ASP A 136 -17.61 3.74 -9.40
N HIS A 137 -16.33 3.92 -9.08
CA HIS A 137 -15.24 3.91 -10.05
C HIS A 137 -15.08 2.56 -10.74
N HIS A 138 -14.77 2.62 -12.03
CA HIS A 138 -14.33 1.45 -12.80
C HIS A 138 -12.84 1.14 -12.60
N LEU A 139 -12.43 -0.09 -12.90
CA LEU A 139 -11.04 -0.52 -12.75
C LEU A 139 -10.05 0.38 -13.51
N ASP A 140 -10.42 0.79 -14.72
CA ASP A 140 -9.56 1.63 -15.59
C ASP A 140 -9.42 3.05 -15.05
N GLU A 141 -10.46 3.59 -14.41
CA GLU A 141 -10.43 4.90 -13.76
C GLU A 141 -9.50 4.88 -12.54
N LEU A 142 -9.67 3.88 -11.65
CA LEU A 142 -8.77 3.70 -10.51
C LEU A 142 -7.34 3.43 -10.96
N PHE A 143 -7.15 2.67 -12.04
CA PHE A 143 -5.83 2.45 -12.60
C PHE A 143 -5.20 3.75 -13.06
N SER A 144 -5.97 4.62 -13.72
CA SER A 144 -5.51 5.94 -14.17
C SER A 144 -5.16 6.85 -12.99
N ILE A 145 -6.02 6.90 -11.96
CA ILE A 145 -5.77 7.62 -10.70
C ILE A 145 -4.45 7.15 -10.06
N PHE A 146 -4.26 5.84 -9.89
CA PHE A 146 -3.07 5.31 -9.20
C PHE A 146 -1.80 5.33 -10.03
N LYS A 147 -1.91 5.27 -11.36
CA LYS A 147 -0.77 5.42 -12.26
C LYS A 147 -0.25 6.86 -12.20
N GLY A 148 -1.13 7.86 -12.26
CA GLY A 148 -0.74 9.25 -12.49
C GLY A 148 -0.62 9.57 -13.96
#